data_AF-A0A942Y4F2-F1
#
_entry.id   AF-A0A942Y4F2-F1
#
_cell.length_a   1.000
_cell.length_b   1.000
_cell.length_c   1.000
_cell.angle_alpha   90.00
_cell.angle_beta   90.00
_cell.angle_gamma   90.00
#
_symmetry.space_group_name_H-M   'P 1'
#
loop_
_entity.id
_entity.type
_entity.pdbx_description
1 polymer ?
#
loop_
_entity_poly.entity_id
_entity_poly.type
_entity_poly.pdbx_seq_one_letter_code
_entity_poly.pdbx_strand_id
1 'polypeptide(L)'
;MFLTEMNLRELILKQYTFKLHAYIRVFSSLIATQLIAILVSLAGVGSSGTSMDGMQLNITYYSADMIIILTIVWAFFSSILITTKAYRFDDFTFISTRLSSNVANVLFLTTMSTIGGATAMFAGNLLKAIIFVANGTRFIENGSILDAPQNLLIGIVVSILYIMFFSALGYLFGILIQLYKPLVILIPVALIGFSIIQAIHGKGEAMDTLFKGFFMESSIWVFVVKALLSSILLFACAGAISNRMEVRN
;
A
#
# COMPACT_ATOMS: atom_id res chain seq x y z
N MET A 1 -26.84 -38.05 9.97
CA MET A 1 -25.79 -37.02 10.12
C MET A 1 -26.50 -35.69 10.20
N PHE A 2 -26.37 -34.97 11.32
CA PHE A 2 -26.93 -33.63 11.43
C PHE A 2 -26.07 -32.69 10.59
N LEU A 3 -26.71 -31.91 9.71
CA LEU A 3 -26.10 -30.76 9.06
C LEU A 3 -25.80 -29.75 10.16
N THR A 4 -24.58 -29.77 10.70
CA THR A 4 -24.11 -28.71 11.58
C THR A 4 -24.02 -27.46 10.71
N GLU A 5 -25.02 -26.58 10.82
CA GLU A 5 -24.99 -25.28 10.15
C GLU A 5 -23.73 -24.55 10.60
N MET A 6 -22.79 -24.38 9.68
CA MET A 6 -21.56 -23.63 9.96
C MET A 6 -21.94 -22.19 10.27
N ASN A 7 -21.53 -21.72 11.46
CA ASN A 7 -21.72 -20.33 11.84
C ASN A 7 -20.93 -19.40 10.89
N LEU A 8 -21.51 -18.25 10.51
CA LEU A 8 -20.90 -17.29 9.58
C LEU A 8 -19.48 -16.89 10.00
N ARG A 9 -19.22 -16.74 11.30
CA ARG A 9 -17.89 -16.42 11.83
C ARG A 9 -16.87 -17.51 11.53
N GLU A 10 -17.23 -18.78 11.72
CA GLU A 10 -16.34 -19.91 11.44
C GLU A 10 -16.06 -20.04 9.95
N LEU A 11 -17.07 -19.74 9.13
CA LEU A 11 -16.97 -19.72 7.68
C LEU A 11 -16.00 -18.62 7.20
N ILE A 12 -16.10 -17.41 7.76
CA ILE A 12 -15.17 -16.30 7.48
C ILE A 12 -13.74 -16.68 7.88
N LEU A 13 -13.53 -17.24 9.07
CA LEU A 13 -12.19 -17.59 9.55
C LEU A 13 -11.56 -18.70 8.70
N LYS A 14 -12.32 -19.74 8.33
CA LYS A 14 -11.83 -20.80 7.43
C LYS A 14 -11.47 -20.26 6.05
N GLN A 15 -12.27 -19.34 5.50
CA GLN A 15 -11.94 -18.69 4.22
C GLN A 15 -10.71 -17.81 4.31
N TYR A 16 -10.58 -17.04 5.40
CA TYR A 16 -9.41 -16.21 5.65
C TYR A 16 -8.13 -17.06 5.76
N THR A 17 -8.15 -18.15 6.54
CA THR A 17 -6.99 -19.03 6.67
C THR A 17 -6.67 -19.74 5.35
N PHE A 18 -7.67 -20.18 4.60
CA PHE A 18 -7.45 -20.72 3.25
C PHE A 18 -6.76 -19.70 2.34
N LYS A 19 -7.24 -18.45 2.30
CA LYS A 19 -6.66 -17.37 1.50
C LYS A 19 -5.22 -17.06 1.89
N LEU A 20 -4.89 -17.07 3.18
CA LEU A 20 -3.51 -16.90 3.64
C LEU A 20 -2.57 -17.95 3.04
N HIS A 21 -2.98 -19.22 3.02
CA HIS A 21 -2.16 -20.30 2.47
C HIS A 21 -2.11 -20.24 0.94
N ALA A 22 -3.25 -20.01 0.29
CA ALA A 22 -3.35 -19.92 -1.17
C ALA A 22 -2.53 -18.76 -1.73
N TYR A 23 -2.49 -17.63 -1.03
CA TYR A 23 -1.82 -16.40 -1.48
C TYR A 23 -0.46 -16.18 -0.83
N ILE A 24 0.18 -17.22 -0.28
CA ILE A 24 1.51 -17.10 0.33
C ILE A 24 2.55 -16.49 -0.63
N ARG A 25 2.40 -16.75 -1.94
CA ARG A 25 3.27 -16.20 -3.00
C ARG A 25 3.23 -14.67 -3.10
N VAL A 26 2.17 -14.02 -2.62
CA VAL A 26 2.07 -12.56 -2.54
C VAL A 26 3.12 -11.99 -1.58
N PHE A 27 3.44 -12.70 -0.50
CA PHE A 27 4.52 -12.28 0.40
C PHE A 27 5.91 -12.45 -0.22
N SER A 28 6.10 -13.43 -1.11
CA SER A 28 7.35 -13.52 -1.89
C SER A 28 7.52 -12.33 -2.83
N SER A 29 6.44 -11.84 -3.45
CA SER A 29 6.50 -10.63 -4.29
C SER A 29 6.73 -9.35 -3.47
N LEU A 30 6.26 -9.29 -2.22
CA LEU A 30 6.61 -8.21 -1.28
C LEU A 30 8.11 -8.11 -1.09
N ILE A 31 8.74 -9.23 -0.74
CA ILE A 31 10.19 -9.29 -0.48
C ILE A 31 10.96 -8.85 -1.72
N ALA A 32 10.61 -9.37 -2.90
CA ALA A 32 11.23 -8.96 -4.15
C ALA A 32 11.08 -7.45 -4.41
N THR A 33 9.89 -6.89 -4.19
CA THR A 33 9.63 -5.46 -4.37
C THR A 33 10.47 -4.62 -3.41
N GLN A 34 10.55 -5.01 -2.14
CA GLN A 34 11.34 -4.27 -1.13
C GLN A 34 12.83 -4.34 -1.39
N LEU A 35 13.35 -5.47 -1.88
CA LEU A 35 14.75 -5.58 -2.30
C LEU A 35 15.06 -4.66 -3.48
N ILE A 36 14.21 -4.64 -4.50
CA ILE A 36 14.35 -3.71 -5.63
C ILE A 36 14.30 -2.26 -5.12
N ALA A 37 13.39 -1.95 -4.20
CA ALA A 37 13.26 -0.62 -3.65
C ALA A 37 14.51 -0.17 -2.88
N ILE A 38 15.13 -1.05 -2.10
CA ILE A 38 16.41 -0.77 -1.42
C ILE A 38 17.51 -0.51 -2.46
N LEU A 39 17.61 -1.34 -3.51
CA LEU A 39 18.60 -1.17 -4.57
C LEU A 39 18.44 0.17 -5.32
N VAL A 40 17.20 0.55 -5.64
CA VAL A 40 16.92 1.85 -6.26
C VAL A 40 17.28 2.99 -5.30
N SER A 41 16.97 2.85 -4.01
CA SER A 41 17.24 3.90 -3.01
C SER A 41 18.74 4.05 -2.70
N LEU A 42 19.55 3.00 -2.91
CA LEU A 42 21.02 3.04 -2.77
C LEU A 42 21.70 3.93 -3.82
N ALA A 43 21.08 4.14 -4.99
CA ALA A 43 21.59 5.06 -6.00
C ALA A 43 21.44 6.55 -5.61
N GLY A 44 20.71 6.84 -4.52
CA GLY A 44 20.32 8.19 -4.14
C GLY A 44 19.04 8.62 -4.86
N VAL A 45 18.25 9.47 -4.20
CA VAL A 45 16.97 9.98 -4.72
C VAL A 45 17.14 11.36 -5.38
N GLY A 46 18.31 11.97 -5.20
CA GLY A 46 18.73 13.19 -5.87
C GLY A 46 20.12 13.61 -5.44
N SER A 47 20.82 14.38 -6.27
CA SER A 47 22.10 14.98 -5.92
C SER A 47 22.11 16.47 -6.26
N SER A 48 22.76 17.26 -5.41
CA SER A 48 22.97 18.69 -5.61
C SER A 48 24.45 18.98 -5.49
N GLY A 49 25.03 19.54 -6.55
CA GLY A 49 26.42 19.97 -6.59
C GLY A 49 26.53 21.49 -6.57
N THR A 50 27.48 22.05 -5.84
CA THR A 50 27.88 23.46 -5.97
C THR A 50 29.40 23.54 -5.92
N SER A 51 29.98 24.33 -6.83
CA SER A 51 31.41 24.59 -6.84
C SER A 51 31.67 26.08 -6.66
N MET A 52 32.53 26.43 -5.69
CA MET A 52 32.96 27.81 -5.46
C MET A 52 34.43 27.80 -5.05
N ASP A 53 35.25 28.61 -5.74
CA ASP A 53 36.64 28.92 -5.42
C ASP A 53 37.53 27.70 -5.07
N GLY A 54 37.52 26.69 -5.94
CA GLY A 54 38.32 25.46 -5.79
C GLY A 54 37.72 24.39 -4.86
N MET A 55 36.61 24.68 -4.19
CA MET A 55 35.86 23.72 -3.39
C MET A 55 34.67 23.16 -4.19
N GLN A 56 34.58 21.84 -4.30
CA GLN A 56 33.41 21.14 -4.84
C GLN A 56 32.64 20.48 -3.69
N LEU A 57 31.40 20.90 -3.50
CA LEU A 57 30.46 20.26 -2.59
C LEU A 57 29.46 19.45 -3.42
N ASN A 58 29.38 18.15 -3.16
CA ASN A 58 28.36 17.27 -3.71
C ASN A 58 27.53 16.69 -2.56
N ILE A 59 26.24 16.98 -2.57
CA ILE A 59 25.27 16.52 -1.58
C ILE A 59 24.37 15.50 -2.25
N THR A 60 24.44 14.24 -1.82
CA THR A 60 23.53 13.19 -2.27
C THR A 60 22.45 12.97 -1.21
N TYR A 61 21.19 13.03 -1.62
CA TYR A 61 20.03 12.79 -0.77
C TYR A 61 19.62 11.31 -0.83
N TYR A 62 19.55 10.70 0.34
CA TYR A 62 19.01 9.34 0.52
C TYR A 62 17.71 9.43 1.28
N SER A 63 16.63 8.85 0.73
CA SER A 63 15.33 8.77 1.40
C SER A 63 14.78 7.35 1.37
N ALA A 64 14.21 6.93 2.50
CA ALA A 64 13.47 5.67 2.62
C ALA A 64 12.04 5.76 2.05
N ASP A 65 11.58 6.96 1.66
CA ASP A 65 10.22 7.18 1.14
C ASP A 65 9.96 6.35 -0.12
N MET A 66 10.98 6.16 -0.96
CA MET A 66 10.90 5.33 -2.16
C MET A 66 10.52 3.88 -1.85
N ILE A 67 10.99 3.34 -0.72
CA ILE A 67 10.65 1.98 -0.27
C ILE A 67 9.17 1.89 0.09
N ILE A 68 8.65 2.90 0.77
CA ILE A 68 7.24 2.99 1.15
C ILE A 68 6.37 3.14 -0.10
N ILE A 69 6.73 4.04 -1.03
CA ILE A 69 6.00 4.28 -2.28
C ILE A 69 5.91 3.00 -3.12
N LEU A 70 7.02 2.28 -3.31
CA LEU A 70 7.00 1.03 -4.06
C LEU A 70 6.18 -0.06 -3.35
N THR A 71 6.18 -0.10 -2.02
CA THR A 71 5.34 -1.02 -1.25
C THR A 71 3.85 -0.67 -1.38
N ILE A 72 3.50 0.62 -1.41
CA ILE A 72 2.13 1.09 -1.68
C ILE A 72 1.66 0.62 -3.06
N VAL A 73 2.49 0.81 -4.09
CA VAL A 73 2.20 0.36 -5.47
C VAL A 73 1.99 -1.15 -5.52
N TRP A 74 2.87 -1.91 -4.85
CA TRP A 74 2.72 -3.37 -4.74
C TRP A 74 1.40 -3.79 -4.08
N ALA A 75 1.00 -3.13 -2.99
CA ALA A 75 -0.23 -3.46 -2.28
C ALA A 75 -1.47 -3.13 -3.11
N PHE A 76 -1.44 -2.02 -3.85
CA PHE A 76 -2.48 -1.64 -4.78
C PHE A 76 -2.70 -2.72 -5.87
N PHE A 77 -1.64 -3.12 -6.56
CA PHE A 77 -1.74 -4.13 -7.63
C PHE A 77 -2.11 -5.51 -7.09
N SER A 78 -1.54 -5.91 -5.95
CA SER A 78 -1.85 -7.21 -5.35
C SER A 78 -3.31 -7.30 -4.90
N SER A 79 -3.87 -6.18 -4.41
CA SER A 79 -5.29 -6.09 -4.08
C SER A 79 -6.18 -6.27 -5.31
N ILE A 80 -5.82 -5.63 -6.44
CA ILE A 80 -6.50 -5.86 -7.73
C ILE A 80 -6.43 -7.34 -8.15
N LEU A 81 -5.26 -7.97 -8.04
CA LEU A 81 -5.06 -9.37 -8.43
C LEU A 81 -5.99 -10.33 -7.69
N ILE A 82 -6.18 -10.17 -6.38
CA ILE A 82 -7.05 -11.03 -5.57
C ILE A 82 -8.51 -10.96 -6.03
N THR A 83 -8.93 -9.83 -6.61
CA THR A 83 -10.29 -9.71 -7.13
C THR A 83 -10.47 -10.44 -8.48
N THR A 84 -9.40 -10.80 -9.19
CA THR A 84 -9.53 -11.39 -10.54
C THR A 84 -10.27 -12.73 -10.54
N LYS A 85 -10.85 -13.06 -11.71
CA LYS A 85 -11.71 -14.24 -11.87
C LYS A 85 -11.05 -15.55 -11.43
N ALA A 86 -9.77 -15.75 -11.74
CA ALA A 86 -9.04 -16.97 -11.37
C ALA A 86 -9.09 -17.21 -9.85
N TYR A 87 -8.79 -16.17 -9.07
CA TYR A 87 -8.82 -16.23 -7.61
C TYR A 87 -10.22 -16.28 -7.01
N ARG A 88 -11.23 -15.77 -7.74
CA ARG A 88 -12.63 -15.88 -7.35
C ARG A 88 -13.21 -17.28 -7.58
N PHE A 89 -12.68 -18.03 -8.54
CA PHE A 89 -13.11 -19.40 -8.81
C PHE A 89 -12.64 -20.39 -7.73
N ASP A 90 -11.45 -20.15 -7.18
CA ASP A 90 -10.96 -20.95 -6.04
C ASP A 90 -11.84 -20.80 -4.79
N ASP A 91 -12.45 -19.63 -4.59
CA ASP A 91 -13.39 -19.34 -3.48
C ASP A 91 -14.72 -20.12 -3.58
N PHE A 92 -15.15 -20.56 -4.77
CA PHE A 92 -16.37 -21.35 -4.96
C PHE A 92 -16.21 -22.83 -4.59
N THR A 93 -15.00 -23.28 -4.29
CA THR A 93 -14.75 -24.63 -3.75
C THR A 93 -15.35 -24.80 -2.36
N PHE A 94 -15.60 -23.70 -1.64
CA PHE A 94 -16.29 -23.69 -0.36
C PHE A 94 -17.74 -23.21 -0.51
N ILE A 95 -18.65 -23.74 0.33
CA ILE A 95 -20.00 -23.19 0.51
C ILE A 95 -19.81 -21.78 1.09
N SER A 96 -19.74 -20.77 0.23
CA SER A 96 -19.36 -19.41 0.58
C SER A 96 -20.49 -18.46 0.24
N THR A 97 -20.89 -17.62 1.20
CA THR A 97 -21.75 -16.47 0.90
C THR A 97 -20.88 -15.31 0.43
N ARG A 98 -21.37 -14.57 -0.57
CA ARG A 98 -21.46 -13.09 -0.50
C ARG A 98 -20.43 -12.36 0.36
N LEU A 99 -21.00 -12.08 1.51
CA LEU A 99 -20.47 -11.26 2.56
C LEU A 99 -19.28 -11.94 3.22
N SER A 100 -19.30 -13.28 3.35
CA SER A 100 -18.16 -14.00 3.93
C SER A 100 -16.90 -13.88 3.08
N SER A 101 -16.99 -14.04 1.75
CA SER A 101 -15.82 -13.91 0.87
C SER A 101 -15.28 -12.47 0.87
N ASN A 102 -16.15 -11.46 0.79
CA ASN A 102 -15.74 -10.06 0.87
C ASN A 102 -15.08 -9.73 2.22
N VAL A 103 -15.66 -10.17 3.35
CA VAL A 103 -15.06 -9.96 4.67
C VAL A 103 -13.72 -10.69 4.81
N ALA A 104 -13.61 -11.92 4.30
CA ALA A 104 -12.34 -12.66 4.30
C ALA A 104 -11.26 -11.96 3.46
N ASN A 105 -11.63 -11.37 2.33
CA ASN A 105 -10.73 -10.56 1.50
C ASN A 105 -10.25 -9.30 2.25
N VAL A 106 -11.16 -8.59 2.92
CA VAL A 106 -10.81 -7.40 3.72
C VAL A 106 -9.84 -7.77 4.85
N LEU A 107 -10.10 -8.87 5.56
CA LEU A 107 -9.19 -9.37 6.61
C LEU A 107 -7.82 -9.74 6.04
N PHE A 108 -7.78 -10.43 4.89
CA PHE A 108 -6.54 -10.74 4.20
C PHE A 108 -5.74 -9.49 3.85
N LEU A 109 -6.37 -8.51 3.19
CA LEU A 109 -5.74 -7.24 2.79
C LEU A 109 -5.25 -6.43 3.99
N THR A 110 -6.00 -6.46 5.10
CA THR A 110 -5.58 -5.81 6.35
C THR A 110 -4.29 -6.46 6.87
N THR A 111 -4.23 -7.80 6.92
CA THR A 111 -3.01 -8.50 7.39
C THR A 111 -1.81 -8.29 6.47
N MET A 112 -2.05 -8.33 5.16
CA MET A 112 -1.06 -8.01 4.16
C MET A 112 -0.50 -6.58 4.33
N SER A 113 -1.37 -5.61 4.61
CA SER A 113 -0.98 -4.21 4.83
C SER A 113 -0.17 -4.03 6.11
N THR A 114 -0.53 -4.75 7.18
CA THR A 114 0.24 -4.74 8.44
C THR A 114 1.66 -5.27 8.25
N ILE A 115 1.81 -6.40 7.55
CA ILE A 115 3.12 -7.01 7.28
C ILE A 115 3.92 -6.10 6.35
N GLY A 116 3.33 -5.64 5.24
CA GLY A 116 3.99 -4.75 4.29
C GLY A 116 4.46 -3.43 4.89
N GLY A 117 3.64 -2.81 5.75
CA GLY A 117 3.98 -1.54 6.40
C GLY A 117 5.08 -1.69 7.43
N ALA A 118 5.02 -2.73 8.26
CA ALA A 118 6.08 -3.02 9.23
C ALA A 118 7.41 -3.33 8.51
N THR A 119 7.40 -4.20 7.50
CA THR A 119 8.64 -4.56 6.78
C THR A 119 9.20 -3.40 5.97
N ALA A 120 8.36 -2.52 5.39
CA ALA A 120 8.84 -1.34 4.67
C ALA A 120 9.61 -0.38 5.59
N MET A 121 9.13 -0.20 6.83
CA MET A 121 9.83 0.63 7.82
C MET A 121 11.15 -0.01 8.29
N PHE A 122 11.16 -1.32 8.52
CA PHE A 122 12.41 -2.03 8.81
C PHE A 122 13.39 -1.97 7.63
N ALA A 123 12.92 -2.10 6.38
CA ALA A 123 13.72 -1.96 5.17
C ALA A 123 14.31 -0.54 5.02
N GLY A 124 13.55 0.49 5.38
CA GLY A 124 14.05 1.88 5.43
C GLY A 124 15.18 2.07 6.43
N ASN A 125 15.06 1.48 7.62
CA ASN A 125 16.14 1.49 8.62
C ASN A 125 17.36 0.65 8.18
N LEU A 126 17.12 -0.47 7.49
CA LEU A 126 18.19 -1.28 6.90
C LEU A 126 18.97 -0.49 5.84
N LEU A 127 18.28 0.30 4.99
CA LEU A 127 18.93 1.18 4.02
C LEU A 127 19.89 2.16 4.71
N LYS A 128 19.45 2.82 5.78
CA LYS A 128 20.30 3.73 6.58
C LYS A 128 21.55 3.00 7.11
N ALA A 129 21.39 1.79 7.64
CA ALA A 129 22.50 1.00 8.15
C ALA A 129 23.50 0.59 7.05
N ILE A 130 23.01 0.20 5.87
CA ILE A 130 23.88 -0.14 4.72
C ILE A 130 24.70 1.08 4.30
N ILE A 131 24.07 2.25 4.16
CA ILE A 131 24.75 3.49 3.74
C ILE A 131 25.78 3.91 4.80
N PHE A 132 25.45 3.78 6.08
CA PHE A 132 26.37 4.07 7.19
C PHE A 132 27.67 3.25 7.06
N VAL A 133 27.53 1.94 6.86
CA VAL A 133 28.67 1.02 6.77
C VAL A 133 29.45 1.22 5.46
N ALA A 134 28.77 1.46 4.35
CA ALA A 134 29.40 1.57 3.04
C ALA A 134 30.16 2.89 2.85
N ASN A 135 29.58 4.02 3.27
CA ASN A 135 30.12 5.35 2.98
C ASN A 135 30.86 5.97 4.17
N GLY A 136 30.74 5.42 5.38
CA GLY A 136 31.36 5.96 6.59
C GLY A 136 30.94 7.40 6.93
N THR A 137 29.90 7.90 6.28
CA THR A 137 29.45 9.28 6.39
C THR A 137 28.65 9.46 7.66
N ARG A 138 28.94 10.54 8.40
CA ARG A 138 28.14 10.95 9.54
C ARG A 138 26.81 11.50 9.02
N PHE A 139 25.71 10.82 9.32
CA PHE A 139 24.39 11.36 9.05
C PHE A 139 24.17 12.59 9.92
N ILE A 140 23.73 13.69 9.30
CA ILE A 140 23.10 14.79 10.02
C ILE A 140 21.63 14.36 10.17
N GLU A 141 21.33 13.66 11.26
CA GLU A 141 19.95 13.28 11.56
C GLU A 141 19.25 14.45 12.25
N ASN A 142 18.13 14.89 11.70
CA ASN A 142 17.30 15.93 12.31
C ASN A 142 16.48 15.31 13.45
N GLY A 143 17.08 15.15 14.63
CA GLY A 143 16.39 14.65 15.83
C GLY A 143 17.34 14.24 16.96
N SER A 144 16.83 14.20 18.19
CA SER A 144 17.60 13.66 19.31
C SER A 144 17.55 12.13 19.30
N ILE A 145 18.58 11.47 19.84
CA ILE A 145 18.65 10.01 19.98
C ILE A 145 17.45 9.46 20.79
N LEU A 146 16.87 10.30 21.66
CA LEU A 146 15.71 9.94 22.49
C LEU A 146 14.39 9.92 21.70
N ASP A 147 14.31 10.59 20.55
CA ASP A 147 13.10 10.63 19.70
C ASP A 147 13.03 9.44 18.72
N ALA A 148 14.14 8.70 18.57
CA ALA A 148 14.28 7.61 17.61
C ALA A 148 13.22 6.48 17.75
N PRO A 149 12.92 5.93 18.95
CA PRO A 149 11.93 4.84 19.07
C PRO A 149 10.50 5.31 18.82
N GLN A 150 10.15 6.53 19.24
CA GLN A 150 8.82 7.11 18.99
C GLN A 150 8.60 7.34 17.48
N ASN A 151 9.59 7.90 16.79
CA ASN A 151 9.51 8.15 15.35
C ASN A 151 9.40 6.85 14.55
N LEU A 152 10.07 5.78 14.98
CA LEU A 152 9.96 4.46 14.36
C LEU A 152 8.55 3.88 14.52
N LEU A 153 7.97 3.92 15.72
CA LEU A 153 6.61 3.42 15.95
C LEU A 153 5.57 4.21 15.16
N ILE A 154 5.69 5.54 15.14
CA ILE A 154 4.83 6.41 14.33
C ILE A 154 4.96 6.05 12.86
N GLY A 155 6.19 5.87 12.37
CA GLY A 155 6.46 5.43 11.00
C GLY A 155 5.75 4.12 10.65
N ILE A 156 5.85 3.09 11.51
CA ILE A 156 5.18 1.80 11.30
C ILE A 156 3.66 1.98 11.21
N VAL A 157 3.05 2.74 12.12
CA VAL A 157 1.60 2.95 12.10
C VAL A 157 1.18 3.68 10.82
N VAL A 158 1.90 4.73 10.44
CA VAL A 158 1.60 5.52 9.24
C VAL A 158 1.78 4.70 7.97
N SER A 159 2.85 3.90 7.85
CA SER A 159 3.08 3.05 6.68
C SER A 159 2.00 1.99 6.51
N ILE A 160 1.57 1.35 7.62
CA ILE A 160 0.46 0.38 7.61
C ILE A 160 -0.82 1.04 7.13
N LEU A 161 -1.13 2.24 7.64
CA LEU A 161 -2.33 2.98 7.24
C LEU A 161 -2.31 3.40 5.76
N TYR A 162 -1.16 3.86 5.25
CA TYR A 162 -1.01 4.15 3.82
C TYR A 162 -1.22 2.92 2.96
N ILE A 163 -0.54 1.82 3.27
CA ILE A 163 -0.65 0.59 2.50
C ILE A 163 -2.08 0.05 2.56
N MET A 164 -2.75 0.14 3.71
CA MET A 164 -4.14 -0.26 3.87
C MET A 164 -5.12 0.63 3.08
N PHE A 165 -4.90 1.94 3.05
CA PHE A 165 -5.70 2.86 2.25
C PHE A 165 -5.59 2.56 0.75
N PHE A 166 -4.36 2.42 0.25
CA PHE A 166 -4.14 2.10 -1.15
C PHE A 166 -4.55 0.67 -1.52
N SER A 167 -4.44 -0.30 -0.61
CA SER A 167 -4.98 -1.65 -0.85
C SER A 167 -6.52 -1.64 -0.91
N ALA A 168 -7.20 -0.81 -0.11
CA ALA A 168 -8.64 -0.60 -0.20
C ALA A 168 -9.06 0.03 -1.54
N LEU A 169 -8.30 1.03 -2.02
CA LEU A 169 -8.50 1.60 -3.36
C LEU A 169 -8.31 0.53 -4.45
N GLY A 170 -7.23 -0.24 -4.37
CA GLY A 170 -6.96 -1.34 -5.30
C GLY A 170 -8.08 -2.38 -5.30
N TYR A 171 -8.66 -2.68 -4.15
CA TYR A 171 -9.76 -3.65 -4.02
C TYR A 171 -11.04 -3.13 -4.70
N LEU A 172 -11.38 -1.86 -4.45
CA LEU A 172 -12.51 -1.19 -5.09
C LEU A 172 -12.34 -1.18 -6.62
N PHE A 173 -11.16 -0.77 -7.11
CA PHE A 173 -10.88 -0.76 -8.55
C PHE A 173 -10.90 -2.17 -9.14
N GLY A 174 -10.39 -3.16 -8.43
CA GLY A 174 -10.43 -4.56 -8.86
C GLY A 174 -11.87 -5.08 -9.05
N ILE A 175 -12.79 -4.70 -8.16
CA ILE A 175 -14.22 -5.02 -8.31
C ILE A 175 -14.84 -4.22 -9.47
N LEU A 176 -14.53 -2.93 -9.61
CA LEU A 176 -15.03 -2.11 -10.72
C LEU A 176 -14.55 -2.62 -12.08
N ILE A 177 -13.29 -3.05 -12.19
CA ILE A 177 -12.71 -3.65 -13.40
C ILE A 177 -13.47 -4.91 -13.81
N GLN A 178 -13.90 -5.73 -12.85
CA GLN A 178 -14.72 -6.90 -13.15
C GLN A 178 -16.11 -6.53 -13.65
N LEU A 179 -16.67 -5.40 -13.19
CA LEU A 179 -17.96 -4.90 -13.65
C LEU A 179 -17.86 -4.29 -15.06
N TYR A 180 -16.79 -3.54 -15.32
CA TYR A 180 -16.54 -2.88 -16.60
C TYR A 180 -15.12 -3.17 -17.09
N LYS A 181 -14.96 -4.20 -17.92
CA LYS A 181 -13.67 -4.60 -18.53
C LYS A 181 -12.83 -3.47 -19.13
N PRO A 182 -13.37 -2.43 -19.81
CA PRO A 182 -12.54 -1.35 -20.35
C PRO A 182 -11.85 -0.49 -19.26
N LEU A 183 -12.29 -0.55 -18.00
CA LEU A 183 -11.64 0.20 -16.91
C LEU A 183 -10.19 -0.25 -16.66
N VAL A 184 -9.80 -1.44 -17.10
CA VAL A 184 -8.40 -1.93 -17.02
C VAL A 184 -7.44 -0.97 -17.72
N ILE A 185 -7.85 -0.39 -18.85
CA ILE A 185 -7.02 0.53 -19.64
C ILE A 185 -7.27 1.98 -19.20
N LEU A 186 -8.53 2.30 -18.86
CA LEU A 186 -8.91 3.67 -18.49
C LEU A 186 -8.19 4.15 -17.22
N ILE A 187 -8.04 3.30 -16.19
CA ILE A 187 -7.46 3.69 -14.90
C ILE A 187 -5.97 4.07 -15.03
N PRO A 188 -5.08 3.24 -15.62
CA PRO A 188 -3.68 3.63 -15.82
C PRO A 188 -3.53 4.85 -16.73
N VAL A 189 -4.34 4.94 -17.80
CA VAL A 189 -4.30 6.07 -18.73
C VAL A 189 -4.73 7.37 -18.05
N ALA A 190 -5.76 7.33 -17.20
CA ALA A 190 -6.19 8.49 -16.43
C ALA A 190 -5.13 8.92 -15.42
N LEU A 191 -4.53 7.99 -14.68
CA LEU A 191 -3.48 8.28 -13.70
C LEU A 191 -2.24 8.90 -14.35
N ILE A 192 -1.73 8.29 -15.42
CA ILE A 192 -0.53 8.75 -16.13
C ILE A 192 -0.83 10.05 -16.88
N GLY A 193 -1.94 10.10 -17.60
CA GLY A 193 -2.37 11.28 -18.37
C GLY A 193 -2.56 12.49 -17.48
N PHE A 194 -3.22 12.34 -16.32
CA PHE A 194 -3.41 13.42 -15.37
C PHE A 194 -2.10 13.90 -14.73
N SER A 195 -1.16 12.99 -14.48
CA SER A 195 0.18 13.33 -13.96
C SER A 195 1.00 14.13 -14.97
N ILE A 196 0.96 13.75 -16.24
CA ILE A 196 1.67 14.45 -17.33
C ILE A 196 1.07 15.86 -17.54
N ILE A 197 -0.25 15.98 -17.59
CA ILE A 197 -0.93 17.27 -17.78
C ILE A 197 -0.57 18.25 -16.66
N GLN A 198 -0.49 17.78 -15.41
CA GLN A 198 -0.09 18.61 -14.28
C GLN A 198 1.38 19.00 -14.32
N ALA A 199 2.27 18.07 -14.69
CA ALA A 199 3.69 18.37 -14.87
C ALA A 199 3.92 19.46 -15.94
N ILE A 200 3.09 19.50 -16.99
CA ILE A 200 3.19 20.48 -18.07
C ILE A 200 2.62 21.84 -17.68
N HIS A 201 1.47 21.88 -16.99
CA HIS A 201 0.77 23.16 -16.74
C HIS A 201 1.21 23.90 -15.49
N GLY A 202 2.03 23.31 -14.61
CA GLY A 202 2.57 23.96 -13.40
C GLY A 202 1.53 24.38 -12.35
N LYS A 203 0.23 24.30 -12.67
CA LYS A 203 -0.92 24.62 -11.81
C LYS A 203 -1.49 23.36 -11.16
N GLY A 204 -0.63 22.59 -10.51
CA GLY A 204 -1.01 21.40 -9.75
C GLY A 204 -1.68 21.70 -8.41
N GLU A 205 -2.15 22.93 -8.17
CA GLU A 205 -2.60 23.39 -6.86
C GLU A 205 -3.75 22.53 -6.31
N ALA A 206 -4.71 22.09 -7.13
CA ALA A 206 -5.84 21.32 -6.64
C ALA A 206 -5.44 19.92 -6.12
N MET A 207 -4.58 19.21 -6.85
CA MET A 207 -4.16 17.86 -6.44
C MET A 207 -3.13 17.92 -5.31
N ASP A 208 -2.24 18.90 -5.33
CA ASP A 208 -1.29 19.16 -4.25
C ASP A 208 -2.02 19.56 -2.95
N THR A 209 -3.06 20.39 -3.04
CA THR A 209 -3.86 20.78 -1.86
C THR A 209 -4.67 19.61 -1.30
N LEU A 210 -5.27 18.77 -2.16
CA LEU A 210 -5.97 17.56 -1.72
C LEU A 210 -5.01 16.54 -1.09
N PHE A 211 -3.83 16.36 -1.69
CA PHE A 211 -2.83 15.45 -1.18
C PHE A 211 -2.27 15.95 0.16
N LYS A 212 -1.88 17.22 0.25
CA LYS A 212 -1.43 17.86 1.49
C LYS A 212 -2.50 17.83 2.58
N GLY A 213 -3.75 18.14 2.25
CA GLY A 213 -4.86 18.16 3.21
C GLY A 213 -5.28 16.79 3.75
N PHE A 214 -4.93 15.71 3.05
CA PHE A 214 -5.22 14.34 3.50
C PHE A 214 -4.00 13.65 4.13
N PHE A 215 -2.82 13.85 3.55
CA PHE A 215 -1.60 13.12 3.89
C PHE A 215 -0.59 13.92 4.72
N MET A 216 -0.61 15.26 4.66
CA MET A 216 0.30 16.13 5.44
C MET A 216 -0.42 16.77 6.63
N GLU A 217 -1.06 15.94 7.44
CA GLU A 217 -1.71 16.37 8.68
C GLU A 217 -0.71 16.51 9.82
N SER A 218 -0.82 17.60 10.60
CA SER A 218 0.08 17.85 11.74
C SER A 218 -0.20 16.94 12.94
N SER A 219 -1.44 16.45 13.07
CA SER A 219 -1.86 15.57 14.17
C SER A 219 -2.01 14.13 13.70
N ILE A 220 -1.22 13.24 14.30
CA ILE A 220 -1.24 11.81 14.01
C ILE A 220 -2.62 11.18 14.29
N TRP A 221 -3.33 11.62 15.33
CA TRP A 221 -4.63 11.07 15.68
C TRP A 221 -5.70 11.37 14.64
N VAL A 222 -5.69 12.60 14.12
CA VAL A 222 -6.61 13.01 13.05
C VAL A 222 -6.31 12.22 11.78
N PHE A 223 -5.02 12.05 11.46
CA PHE A 223 -4.58 11.22 10.33
C PHE A 223 -5.06 9.76 10.46
N VAL A 224 -4.87 9.13 11.62
CA VAL A 224 -5.28 7.74 11.88
C VAL A 224 -6.78 7.56 11.66
N VAL A 225 -7.60 8.45 12.22
CA VAL A 225 -9.06 8.38 12.09
C VAL A 225 -9.50 8.59 10.63
N LYS A 226 -8.93 9.59 9.94
CA LYS A 226 -9.23 9.86 8.52
C LYS A 226 -8.87 8.65 7.64
N ALA A 227 -7.67 8.11 7.83
CA ALA A 227 -7.19 6.95 7.07
C ALA A 227 -8.09 5.73 7.30
N LEU A 228 -8.38 5.38 8.57
CA LEU A 228 -9.25 4.24 8.89
C LEU A 228 -10.67 4.39 8.33
N LEU A 229 -11.30 5.55 8.54
CA LEU A 229 -12.65 5.79 8.05
C LEU A 229 -12.71 5.71 6.52
N SER A 230 -11.72 6.29 5.84
CA SER A 230 -11.65 6.24 4.39
C SER A 230 -11.44 4.81 3.86
N SER A 231 -10.57 4.00 4.47
CA SER A 231 -10.39 2.59 4.13
C SER A 231 -11.67 1.77 4.35
N ILE A 232 -12.35 1.98 5.49
CA ILE A 232 -13.60 1.28 5.80
C ILE A 232 -14.68 1.63 4.77
N LEU A 233 -14.82 2.92 4.42
CA LEU A 233 -15.78 3.36 3.41
C LEU A 233 -15.48 2.75 2.04
N LEU A 234 -14.20 2.70 1.63
CA LEU A 234 -13.80 2.08 0.37
C LEU A 234 -14.13 0.58 0.34
N PHE A 235 -13.83 -0.16 1.42
CA PHE A 235 -14.18 -1.58 1.52
C PHE A 235 -15.70 -1.81 1.55
N ALA A 236 -16.46 -0.95 2.24
CA ALA A 236 -17.92 -1.03 2.28
C ALA A 236 -18.53 -0.78 0.90
N CYS A 237 -18.06 0.24 0.18
CA CYS A 237 -18.46 0.52 -1.21
C CYS A 237 -18.14 -0.67 -2.13
N ALA A 238 -16.95 -1.24 -2.01
CA ALA A 238 -16.54 -2.41 -2.77
C ALA A 238 -17.45 -3.61 -2.52
N GLY A 239 -17.77 -3.90 -1.26
CA GLY A 239 -18.72 -4.96 -0.88
C GLY A 239 -20.14 -4.73 -1.43
N ALA A 240 -20.64 -3.49 -1.36
CA ALA A 240 -21.95 -3.13 -1.89
C ALA A 240 -22.05 -3.30 -3.42
N ILE A 241 -21.00 -2.95 -4.16
CA ILE A 241 -20.93 -3.14 -5.61
C ILE A 241 -20.84 -4.63 -5.95
N SER A 242 -20.00 -5.38 -5.23
CA SER A 242 -19.80 -6.82 -5.41
C SER A 242 -21.10 -7.64 -5.27
N ASN A 243 -21.99 -7.23 -4.36
CA ASN A 243 -23.31 -7.86 -4.18
C ASN A 243 -24.24 -7.63 -5.37
N ARG A 244 -24.15 -6.48 -6.07
CA ARG A 244 -24.99 -6.19 -7.25
C ARG A 244 -24.58 -6.98 -8.50
N MET A 245 -23.36 -7.52 -8.52
CA MET A 245 -22.85 -8.33 -9.63
C MET A 245 -23.46 -9.74 -9.71
N GLU A 246 -24.39 -10.12 -8.81
CA GLU A 246 -25.07 -11.43 -8.83
C GLU A 246 -26.31 -11.50 -9.69
N VAL A 247 -27.07 -10.41 -9.82
CA VAL A 247 -28.39 -10.47 -10.46
C VAL A 247 -28.28 -10.60 -11.99
N ARG A 248 -27.07 -10.48 -12.54
CA ARG A 248 -26.74 -10.70 -13.95
C ARG A 248 -25.61 -11.71 -14.08
N ASN A 249 -25.92 -12.97 -13.85
CA ASN A 249 -25.23 -14.12 -14.44
C ASN A 249 -26.24 -15.26 -14.56
#